data_AF-A0A3D2SX09-F1
#
_entry.id   AF-A0A3D2SX09-F1
#
_cell.length_a   1.000
_cell.length_b   1.000
_cell.length_c   1.000
_cell.angle_alpha   90.00
_cell.angle_beta   90.00
_cell.angle_gamma   90.00
#
_symmetry.space_group_name_H-M   'P 1'
#
loop_
_entity.id
_entity.type
_entity.pdbx_description
1 polymer ?
#
loop_
_entity_poly.entity_id
_entity_poly.type
_entity_poly.pdbx_seq_one_letter_code
_entity_poly.pdbx_strand_id
1 'polypeptide(L)' 'MNFTAKTRLLTLLGDPILHSKSPEIQNRAFEAAGVDGVYVALQCKEEDLEGFMVSIARSGGGG' A
#
# COMPACT_ATOMS: atom_id res chain seq x y z
N MET A 1 10.82 1.42 -10.92
CA MET A 1 11.07 0.52 -9.77
C MET A 1 11.41 -0.89 -10.23
N ASN A 2 12.32 -1.55 -9.52
CA ASN A 2 12.60 -2.97 -9.66
C ASN A 2 12.13 -3.65 -8.36
N PHE A 3 11.21 -4.62 -8.46
CA PHE A 3 10.64 -5.28 -7.28
C PHE A 3 11.35 -6.60 -6.99
N THR A 4 11.49 -6.93 -5.72
CA THR A 4 12.05 -8.20 -5.26
C THR A 4 11.10 -8.88 -4.27
N ALA A 5 11.40 -10.12 -3.88
CA ALA A 5 10.66 -10.80 -2.82
C ALA A 5 10.77 -10.12 -1.44
N LYS A 6 11.66 -9.13 -1.28
CA LYS A 6 11.83 -8.36 -0.04
C LYS A 6 11.06 -7.03 -0.05
N THR A 7 10.57 -6.58 -1.20
CA THR A 7 9.90 -5.30 -1.33
C THR A 7 8.63 -5.29 -0.47
N ARG A 8 8.51 -4.30 0.42
CA ARG A 8 7.36 -4.19 1.33
C ARG A 8 6.16 -3.55 0.66
N LEU A 9 4.99 -4.13 0.87
CA LEU A 9 3.71 -3.56 0.44
C LEU A 9 3.17 -2.59 1.50
N LEU A 10 2.91 -1.34 1.13
CA LEU A 10 2.17 -0.37 1.92
C LEU A 10 0.87 -0.01 1.21
N THR A 11 -0.22 0.12 1.96
CA THR A 11 -1.58 0.19 1.41
C THR A 11 -2.37 1.38 1.95
N LEU A 12 -3.06 2.07 1.05
CA LEU A 12 -4.11 3.03 1.38
C LEU A 12 -5.46 2.36 1.13
N LEU A 13 -6.23 2.15 2.18
CA LEU A 13 -7.58 1.58 2.10
C LEU A 13 -8.63 2.68 2.00
N GLY A 14 -9.61 2.52 1.13
CA GLY A 14 -10.78 3.42 1.08
C GLY A 14 -11.82 3.05 0.03
N ASP A 15 -12.97 3.70 0.10
CA ASP A 15 -14.07 3.58 -0.87
C ASP A 15 -14.79 4.95 -0.98
N PRO A 16 -14.72 5.68 -2.11
CA PRO A 16 -13.92 5.41 -3.30
C PRO A 16 -12.44 5.83 -3.10
N ILE A 17 -11.49 5.15 -3.75
CA ILE A 17 -10.05 5.45 -3.54
C ILE A 17 -9.19 5.57 -4.81
N LEU A 18 -9.67 5.11 -5.97
CA LEU A 18 -8.86 5.00 -7.20
C LEU A 18 -8.43 6.35 -7.81
N HIS A 19 -9.00 7.46 -7.35
CA HIS A 19 -8.62 8.81 -7.75
C HIS A 19 -7.43 9.36 -6.94
N SER A 20 -7.02 8.65 -5.87
CA SER A 20 -5.98 9.12 -4.96
C SER A 20 -4.65 9.31 -5.67
N LYS A 21 -4.02 10.45 -5.41
CA LYS A 21 -2.64 10.76 -5.85
C LYS A 21 -1.59 10.28 -4.87
N SER A 22 -1.99 9.74 -3.70
CA SER A 22 -1.05 9.23 -2.71
C SER A 22 -0.10 8.16 -3.25
N PRO A 23 -0.51 7.18 -4.08
CA PRO A 23 0.43 6.22 -4.66
C PRO A 23 1.52 6.89 -5.51
N GLU A 24 1.18 7.93 -6.28
CA GLU A 24 2.16 8.66 -7.08
C GLU A 24 3.17 9.37 -6.17
N ILE A 25 2.70 10.09 -5.16
CA ILE A 25 3.54 10.86 -4.23
C ILE A 25 4.41 9.93 -3.38
N GLN A 26 3.83 8.90 -2.77
CA GLN A 26 4.53 8.02 -1.82
C GLN A 26 5.56 7.14 -2.52
N ASN A 27 5.25 6.60 -3.71
CA ASN A 27 6.24 5.83 -4.46
C ASN A 27 7.43 6.70 -4.91
N ARG A 28 7.20 7.97 -5.28
CA ARG A 28 8.29 8.91 -5.56
C ARG A 28 9.12 9.21 -4.31
N ALA A 29 8.48 9.35 -3.15
CA ALA A 29 9.18 9.53 -1.88
C ALA A 29 10.01 8.28 -1.52
N PHE A 30 9.50 7.06 -1.76
CA PHE A 30 10.25 5.82 -1.54
C PHE A 30 11.46 5.71 -2.47
N GLU A 31 11.30 6.05 -3.76
CA GLU A 31 12.43 6.12 -4.70
C GLU A 31 13.51 7.09 -4.21
N ALA A 32 13.10 8.30 -3.82
CA ALA A 32 14.03 9.33 -3.35
C ALA A 32 14.73 8.97 -2.02
N ALA A 33 14.04 8.25 -1.13
CA ALA A 33 14.55 7.85 0.17
C ALA A 33 15.30 6.49 0.16
N GLY A 34 15.33 5.78 -0.97
CA GLY A 34 15.94 4.44 -1.05
C GLY A 34 15.17 3.37 -0.25
N VAL A 35 13.86 3.56 -0.06
CA VAL A 35 13.00 2.61 0.65
C VAL A 35 12.58 1.49 -0.32
N ASP A 36 12.86 0.24 0.03
CA ASP A 36 12.39 -0.95 -0.71
C ASP A 36 10.91 -1.23 -0.40
N GLY A 37 10.04 -0.36 -0.91
CA GLY A 37 8.61 -0.40 -0.68
C GLY A 37 7.81 -0.01 -1.92
N VAL A 38 6.56 -0.49 -1.97
CA VAL A 38 5.55 -0.07 -2.94
C VAL A 38 4.30 0.37 -2.20
N TYR A 39 3.79 1.55 -2.54
CA TYR A 39 2.56 2.12 -1.99
C TYR A 39 1.42 1.95 -2.98
N VAL A 40 0.33 1.29 -2.59
CA VAL A 40 -0.83 1.02 -3.45
C VAL A 40 -2.13 1.51 -2.81
N ALA A 41 -3.07 1.97 -3.62
CA ALA A 41 -4.44 2.23 -3.18
C ALA A 41 -5.30 0.98 -3.43
N LEU A 42 -5.98 0.49 -2.41
CA LEU A 42 -6.87 -0.66 -2.48
C LEU A 42 -8.29 -0.23 -2.12
N GLN A 43 -9.23 -0.53 -3.02
CA GLN A 43 -10.64 -0.36 -2.76
C GLN A 43 -11.05 -1.28 -1.59
N CYS A 44 -11.55 -0.71 -0.50
CA CYS A 44 -11.91 -1.43 0.71
C CYS A 44 -13.22 -0.88 1.25
N LYS A 45 -14.25 -1.72 1.27
CA LYS A 45 -15.50 -1.36 1.94
C LYS A 45 -15.36 -1.52 3.45
N GLU A 46 -16.31 -0.96 4.19
CA GLU A 46 -16.33 -1.04 5.66
C GLU A 46 -16.41 -2.50 6.14
N GLU A 47 -17.21 -3.34 5.49
CA GLU A 47 -17.35 -4.76 5.84
C GLU A 47 -16.06 -5.58 5.65
N ASP A 48 -15.13 -5.11 4.82
CA ASP A 48 -13.88 -5.81 4.50
C ASP A 48 -12.67 -5.32 5.32
N LEU A 49 -12.81 -4.18 6.02
CA LEU A 49 -11.69 -3.46 6.63
C LEU A 49 -10.88 -4.32 7.60
N GLU A 50 -11.56 -5.02 8.51
CA GLU A 50 -10.89 -5.91 9.46
C GLU A 50 -10.12 -7.03 8.74
N GLY A 51 -10.73 -7.64 7.73
CA GLY A 51 -10.11 -8.68 6.92
C GLY A 51 -8.85 -8.20 6.20
N PHE A 52 -8.89 -6.99 5.64
CA PHE A 52 -7.72 -6.35 5.02
C PHE A 52 -6.62 -6.09 6.04
N MET A 53 -6.93 -5.44 7.17
CA MET A 53 -5.93 -5.12 8.20
C MET A 53 -5.20 -6.36 8.70
N VAL A 54 -5.94 -7.43 9.03
CA VAL A 54 -5.36 -8.70 9.50
C VAL A 54 -4.50 -9.36 8.41
N SER A 55 -4.99 -9.41 7.18
CA SER A 55 -4.29 -10.08 6.07
C SER A 55 -3.01 -9.33 5.71
N ILE A 56 -3.07 -8.01 5.55
CA ILE A 56 -1.91 -7.16 5.24
C ILE A 56 -0.82 -7.31 6.32
N ALA A 57 -1.20 -7.24 7.59
CA ALA A 57 -0.26 -7.40 8.69
C ALA A 57 0.42 -8.78 8.69
N ARG A 58 -0.34 -9.86 8.49
CA ARG A 58 0.19 -11.23 8.42
C ARG A 58 1.06 -11.49 7.19
N SER A 59 0.79 -10.80 6.08
CA SER A 59 1.57 -10.88 4.85
C SER A 59 2.84 -10.01 4.87
N GLY A 60 3.13 -9.29 5.97
CA GLY A 60 4.31 -8.42 6.10
C GLY A 60 4.16 -7.04 5.46
N GLY A 61 2.94 -6.69 5.03
CA GLY A 61 2.60 -5.37 4.53
C GLY A 61 2.31 -4.36 5.66
N GLY A 62 1.88 -3.16 5.29
CA GLY A 62 1.47 -2.10 6.22
C GLY A 62 0.52 -1.09 5.58
N GLY A 63 0.12 -0.08 6.34
CA GLY A 63 -0.68 1.06 5.89
C GLY A 63 -0.13 2.37 6.45
#